data_AF-A0A1F1GND3-F1
#
_entry.id   AF-A0A1F1GND3-F1
#
_cell.length_a   1.000
_cell.length_b   1.000
_cell.length_c   1.000
_cell.angle_alpha   90.00
_cell.angle_beta   90.00
_cell.angle_gamma   90.00
#
_symmetry.space_group_name_H-M   'P 1'
#
loop_
_entity.id
_entity.type
_entity.pdbx_description
1 polymer ?
#
loop_
_entity_poly.entity_id
_entity_poly.type
_entity_poly.pdbx_seq_one_letter_code
_entity_poly.pdbx_strand_id
1 'polypeptide(L)'
;MTSVLAYFAEQPVLLVFLLIGVGMALGGIKSRGISLGAAAVLFLGIAFSAAASAAGVEASVPPILGMFGLVLFAFGIGNNSGVSFFKSLKTATGPVLSMIGVFIIAAIAAWGLGTFVFELPLATIAGTFAGAVTNTPALAAASEATGDPGAATVGYAVAYLFGVIGMLVATIVVLRDAGNDDDTLSPVTRQHMQLQRETSIAEIADIGNGEIQVTRLRRVGSNDIVIPKYFDVLHPGDVVTLVGAPEDLDNIIERSGRESPQILNDDRHDLDFRRITISEHNLAGQTIAELNNQLSDRWGARISRVRRADNDQVAIPEHIVELGDRVRVVGRQSVMREISEFLGDSSQGLTDINPVSLGLGLALGIFLGHIDIPIPGGSSFNLGAAAGVLIVALVMARIGRIGSTVTALPHSANTILAELGLLLFLAQAGTNAGSEIASAFTSGSWWKILLLGIIVTTIVATGYAFVLRRFLHVGATKTAGALAGAQTQPAVLAFVNNRTSTDQRVALGYAMVYPAAMIAKILITHALTVLG
;
A
#
# COMPACT_ATOMS: atom_id res chain seq x y z
N MET A 1 -16.53 39.18 -1.04
CA MET A 1 -16.13 37.81 -1.40
C MET A 1 -14.85 37.81 -2.23
N THR A 2 -14.75 38.64 -3.27
CA THR A 2 -13.56 38.81 -4.11
C THR A 2 -12.29 39.18 -3.34
N SER A 3 -12.36 40.06 -2.34
CA SER A 3 -11.21 40.44 -1.49
C SER A 3 -10.66 39.28 -0.65
N VAL A 4 -11.52 38.39 -0.15
CA VAL A 4 -11.13 37.22 0.64
C VAL A 4 -10.50 36.16 -0.25
N LEU A 5 -11.07 35.93 -1.45
CA LEU A 5 -10.52 34.99 -2.43
C LEU A 5 -9.15 35.46 -2.95
N ALA A 6 -8.99 36.76 -3.21
CA ALA A 6 -7.72 37.35 -3.60
C ALA A 6 -6.65 37.18 -2.51
N TYR A 7 -7.02 37.38 -1.24
CA TYR A 7 -6.12 37.16 -0.11
C TYR A 7 -5.63 35.70 -0.03
N PHE A 8 -6.51 34.72 -0.28
CA PHE A 8 -6.10 33.31 -0.32
C PHE A 8 -5.21 32.97 -1.53
N ALA A 9 -5.39 33.64 -2.67
CA ALA A 9 -4.50 33.50 -3.83
C ALA A 9 -3.08 34.01 -3.51
N GLU A 10 -2.96 35.08 -2.73
CA GLU A 10 -1.66 35.62 -2.29
C GLU A 10 -0.99 34.81 -1.17
N GLN A 11 -1.76 34.00 -0.43
CA GLN A 11 -1.29 33.22 0.72
C GLN A 11 -1.48 31.71 0.51
N PRO A 12 -0.69 31.09 -0.40
CA PRO A 12 -0.89 29.69 -0.80
C PRO A 12 -0.69 28.69 0.35
N VAL A 13 0.20 28.98 1.30
CA VAL A 13 0.42 28.12 2.48
C VAL A 13 -0.82 28.11 3.37
N LEU A 14 -1.41 29.30 3.61
CA LEU A 14 -2.66 29.42 4.37
C LEU A 14 -3.79 28.67 3.66
N LEU A 15 -3.92 28.84 2.35
CA LEU A 15 -4.93 28.15 1.55
C LEU A 15 -4.80 26.63 1.68
N VAL A 16 -3.60 26.08 1.53
CA VAL A 16 -3.36 24.63 1.66
C VAL A 16 -3.78 24.11 3.04
N PHE A 17 -3.33 24.74 4.12
CA PHE A 17 -3.68 24.27 5.47
C PHE A 17 -5.15 24.45 5.79
N LEU A 18 -5.81 25.47 5.24
CA LEU A 18 -7.25 25.65 5.35
C LEU A 18 -8.02 24.54 4.63
N LEU A 19 -7.63 24.22 3.39
CA LEU A 19 -8.22 23.13 2.62
C LEU A 19 -8.04 21.78 3.32
N ILE A 20 -6.85 21.53 3.91
CA ILE A 20 -6.59 20.31 4.67
C ILE A 20 -7.44 20.27 5.94
N GLY A 21 -7.40 21.32 6.77
CA GLY A 21 -8.11 21.34 8.06
C GLY A 21 -9.63 21.23 7.89
N VAL A 22 -10.21 22.05 7.02
CA VAL A 22 -11.66 22.03 6.74
C VAL A 22 -12.03 20.77 5.97
N GLY A 23 -11.24 20.38 4.97
CA GLY A 23 -11.49 19.18 4.16
C GLY A 23 -11.48 17.91 5.00
N MET A 24 -10.52 17.76 5.92
CA MET A 24 -10.48 16.62 6.84
C MET A 24 -11.62 16.65 7.86
N ALA A 25 -11.98 17.83 8.38
CA ALA A 25 -13.13 17.97 9.28
C ALA A 25 -14.44 17.52 8.59
N LEU A 26 -14.66 17.95 7.33
CA LEU A 26 -15.78 17.50 6.50
C LEU A 26 -15.67 16.01 6.15
N GLY A 27 -14.45 15.55 5.85
CA GLY A 27 -14.14 14.17 5.46
C GLY A 27 -14.38 13.17 6.58
N GLY A 28 -14.25 13.59 7.85
CA GLY A 28 -14.53 12.77 9.03
C GLY A 28 -16.02 12.60 9.34
N ILE A 29 -16.90 13.39 8.71
CA ILE A 29 -18.35 13.26 8.89
C ILE A 29 -18.81 11.94 8.25
N LYS A 30 -19.36 11.05 9.08
CA LYS A 30 -19.87 9.74 8.63
C LYS A 30 -21.32 9.88 8.17
N SER A 31 -21.59 9.47 6.93
CA SER A 31 -22.96 9.26 6.43
C SER A 31 -23.16 7.77 6.15
N ARG A 32 -24.14 7.15 6.84
CA ARG A 32 -24.40 5.70 6.78
C ARG A 32 -23.15 4.83 7.03
N GLY A 33 -22.29 5.27 7.95
CA GLY A 33 -21.03 4.57 8.28
C GLY A 33 -19.89 4.76 7.28
N ILE A 34 -20.08 5.56 6.22
CA ILE A 34 -19.06 5.87 5.22
C ILE A 34 -18.60 7.32 5.40
N SER A 35 -17.29 7.54 5.42
CA SER A 35 -16.64 8.84 5.47
C SER A 35 -15.74 9.03 4.24
N LEU A 36 -15.63 10.24 3.71
CA LEU A 36 -14.76 10.53 2.56
C LEU A 36 -13.27 10.55 2.93
N GLY A 37 -12.95 10.82 4.19
CA GLY A 37 -11.56 10.93 4.66
C GLY A 37 -10.78 11.98 3.86
N ALA A 38 -9.54 11.66 3.51
CA ALA A 38 -8.66 12.54 2.74
C ALA A 38 -9.23 12.99 1.39
N ALA A 39 -10.12 12.20 0.76
CA ALA A 39 -10.74 12.58 -0.51
C ALA A 39 -11.61 13.86 -0.39
N ALA A 40 -12.09 14.20 0.81
CA ALA A 40 -12.82 15.45 1.02
C ALA A 40 -11.96 16.71 0.83
N VAL A 41 -10.64 16.62 1.06
CA VAL A 41 -9.70 17.72 0.78
C VAL A 41 -9.64 18.01 -0.72
N LEU A 42 -9.61 16.96 -1.55
CA LEU A 42 -9.68 17.09 -3.02
C LEU A 42 -10.96 17.80 -3.45
N PHE A 43 -12.13 17.31 -3.02
CA PHE A 43 -13.41 17.89 -3.42
C PHE A 43 -13.61 19.31 -2.90
N LEU A 44 -13.11 19.62 -1.70
CA LEU A 44 -13.12 20.98 -1.18
C LEU A 44 -12.23 21.90 -2.01
N GLY A 45 -11.03 21.45 -2.42
CA GLY A 45 -10.14 22.18 -3.32
C GLY A 45 -10.81 22.47 -4.67
N ILE A 46 -11.53 21.49 -5.23
CA ILE A 46 -12.31 21.66 -6.47
C ILE A 46 -13.37 22.73 -6.28
N ALA A 47 -14.20 22.60 -5.24
CA ALA A 47 -15.29 23.54 -4.96
C ALA A 47 -14.76 24.97 -4.73
N PHE A 48 -13.67 25.11 -3.97
CA PHE A 48 -13.03 26.39 -3.69
C PHE A 48 -12.50 27.04 -4.98
N SER A 49 -11.69 26.33 -5.75
CA SER A 49 -11.08 26.88 -6.98
C SER A 49 -12.13 27.17 -8.06
N ALA A 50 -13.14 26.31 -8.22
CA ALA A 50 -14.26 26.58 -9.13
C ALA A 50 -15.05 27.83 -8.74
N ALA A 51 -15.30 28.04 -7.44
CA ALA A 51 -15.96 29.25 -6.94
C ALA A 51 -15.08 30.50 -7.09
N ALA A 52 -13.78 30.38 -6.89
CA ALA A 52 -12.83 31.48 -7.11
C ALA A 52 -12.77 31.90 -8.58
N SER A 53 -12.67 30.93 -9.48
CA SER A 53 -12.67 31.14 -10.94
C SER A 53 -13.97 31.80 -11.41
N ALA A 54 -15.13 31.35 -10.91
CA ALA A 54 -16.42 31.98 -11.19
C ALA A 54 -16.50 33.45 -10.70
N ALA A 55 -15.72 33.81 -9.69
CA ALA A 55 -15.60 35.18 -9.19
C ALA A 55 -14.48 35.99 -9.88
N GLY A 56 -13.82 35.43 -10.90
CA GLY A 56 -12.72 36.06 -11.64
C GLY A 56 -11.39 36.10 -10.88
N VAL A 57 -11.22 35.25 -9.86
CA VAL A 57 -9.98 35.15 -9.07
C VAL A 57 -9.35 33.78 -9.28
N GLU A 58 -8.11 33.76 -9.77
CA GLU A 58 -7.34 32.53 -9.90
C GLU A 58 -6.69 32.18 -8.56
N ALA A 59 -7.41 31.44 -7.71
CA ALA A 59 -6.92 30.98 -6.41
C ALA A 59 -6.64 29.47 -6.46
N SER A 60 -5.38 29.12 -6.71
CA SER A 60 -4.92 27.73 -6.78
C SER A 60 -3.72 27.50 -5.86
N VAL A 61 -3.58 26.27 -5.39
CA VAL A 61 -2.39 25.85 -4.67
C VAL A 61 -1.23 25.69 -5.67
N PRO A 62 -0.05 26.26 -5.41
CA PRO A 62 1.10 26.14 -6.29
C PRO A 62 1.47 24.68 -6.61
N PRO A 63 1.76 24.34 -7.88
CA PRO A 63 2.13 22.98 -8.28
C PRO A 63 3.29 22.37 -7.49
N ILE A 64 4.24 23.20 -7.06
CA ILE A 64 5.40 22.74 -6.28
C ILE A 64 5.01 22.14 -4.92
N LEU A 65 3.96 22.64 -4.26
CA LEU A 65 3.47 22.08 -3.00
C LEU A 65 2.78 20.73 -3.23
N GLY A 66 2.05 20.60 -4.35
CA GLY A 66 1.45 19.33 -4.78
C GLY A 66 2.50 18.28 -5.12
N MET A 67 3.53 18.66 -5.87
CA MET A 67 4.67 17.78 -6.20
C MET A 67 5.40 17.34 -4.93
N PHE A 68 5.70 18.28 -4.02
CA PHE A 68 6.34 17.97 -2.74
C PHE A 68 5.51 16.98 -1.92
N GLY A 69 4.20 17.18 -1.84
CA GLY A 69 3.30 16.23 -1.19
C GLY A 69 3.29 14.85 -1.86
N LEU A 70 3.19 14.82 -3.18
CA LEU A 70 3.10 13.60 -3.96
C LEU A 70 4.35 12.72 -3.83
N VAL A 71 5.56 13.32 -3.82
CA VAL A 71 6.80 12.55 -3.65
C VAL A 71 6.94 11.99 -2.24
N LEU A 72 6.55 12.72 -1.20
CA LEU A 72 6.53 12.22 0.17
C LEU A 72 5.56 11.04 0.33
N PHE A 73 4.36 11.17 -0.24
CA PHE A 73 3.37 10.11 -0.29
C PHE A 73 3.90 8.86 -1.01
N ALA A 74 4.44 9.03 -2.23
CA ALA A 74 4.98 7.94 -3.02
C ALA A 74 6.15 7.23 -2.32
N PHE A 75 7.04 7.99 -1.70
CA PHE A 75 8.15 7.43 -0.91
C PHE A 75 7.60 6.58 0.24
N GLY A 76 6.62 7.09 0.97
CA GLY A 76 6.08 6.37 2.11
C GLY A 76 5.33 5.09 1.75
N ILE A 77 4.54 5.11 0.68
CA ILE A 77 3.90 3.89 0.16
C ILE A 77 4.93 2.86 -0.30
N GLY A 78 5.98 3.29 -1.02
CA GLY A 78 7.06 2.41 -1.47
C GLY A 78 7.83 1.81 -0.30
N ASN A 79 8.09 2.60 0.74
CA ASN A 79 8.80 2.14 1.92
C ASN A 79 7.98 1.07 2.69
N ASN A 80 6.69 1.34 2.92
CA ASN A 80 5.78 0.40 3.61
C ASN A 80 5.54 -0.90 2.83
N SER A 81 5.61 -0.85 1.50
CA SER A 81 5.20 -1.97 0.64
C SER A 81 6.39 -2.78 0.09
N GLY A 82 7.64 -2.34 0.27
CA GLY A 82 8.82 -2.92 -0.39
C GLY A 82 8.95 -4.42 -0.27
N VAL A 83 9.07 -4.95 0.96
CA VAL A 83 9.29 -6.40 1.19
C VAL A 83 8.15 -7.24 0.63
N SER A 84 6.90 -6.83 0.87
CA SER A 84 5.72 -7.57 0.47
C SER A 84 5.44 -7.45 -1.05
N PHE A 85 5.82 -6.34 -1.68
CA PHE A 85 5.75 -6.13 -3.12
C PHE A 85 6.64 -7.13 -3.88
N PHE A 86 7.92 -7.26 -3.51
CA PHE A 86 8.83 -8.18 -4.22
C PHE A 86 8.44 -9.65 -4.01
N LYS A 87 7.88 -10.02 -2.86
CA LYS A 87 7.28 -11.35 -2.65
C LYS A 87 6.08 -11.58 -3.58
N SER A 88 5.24 -10.55 -3.74
CA SER A 88 4.04 -10.60 -4.59
C SER A 88 4.35 -10.48 -6.09
N LEU A 89 5.54 -10.05 -6.49
CA LEU A 89 5.89 -9.85 -7.90
C LEU A 89 5.80 -11.15 -8.72
N LYS A 90 6.09 -12.31 -8.09
CA LYS A 90 5.94 -13.63 -8.71
C LYS A 90 4.49 -13.96 -9.08
N THR A 91 3.53 -13.40 -8.35
CA THR A 91 2.08 -13.59 -8.57
C THR A 91 1.41 -12.37 -9.20
N ALA A 92 2.16 -11.28 -9.44
CA ALA A 92 1.63 -10.04 -10.01
C ALA A 92 1.38 -10.10 -11.52
N THR A 93 1.93 -11.10 -12.23
CA THR A 93 1.79 -11.23 -13.69
C THR A 93 0.33 -11.27 -14.14
N GLY A 94 -0.52 -12.08 -13.50
CA GLY A 94 -1.96 -12.16 -13.82
C GLY A 94 -2.69 -10.83 -13.60
N PRO A 95 -2.61 -10.22 -12.40
CA PRO A 95 -3.18 -8.90 -12.12
C PRO A 95 -2.69 -7.79 -13.04
N VAL A 96 -1.42 -7.77 -13.42
CA VAL A 96 -0.85 -6.74 -14.30
C VAL A 96 -1.31 -6.94 -15.76
N LEU A 97 -1.26 -8.16 -16.29
CA LEU A 97 -1.70 -8.42 -17.67
C LEU A 97 -3.20 -8.18 -17.84
N SER A 98 -4.02 -8.58 -16.87
CA SER A 98 -5.46 -8.31 -16.89
C SER A 98 -5.77 -6.81 -16.85
N MET A 99 -5.05 -6.04 -16.03
CA MET A 99 -5.16 -4.58 -16.00
C MET A 99 -4.82 -3.95 -17.37
N ILE A 100 -3.70 -4.35 -17.98
CA ILE A 100 -3.28 -3.86 -19.30
C ILE A 100 -4.35 -4.19 -20.35
N GLY A 101 -4.87 -5.43 -20.35
CA GLY A 101 -5.94 -5.83 -21.26
C GLY A 101 -7.20 -4.98 -21.10
N VAL A 102 -7.62 -4.70 -19.87
CA VAL A 102 -8.77 -3.84 -19.58
C VAL A 102 -8.52 -2.39 -20.03
N PHE A 103 -7.30 -1.84 -19.85
CA PHE A 103 -6.97 -0.51 -20.36
C PHE A 103 -7.02 -0.44 -21.89
N ILE A 104 -6.56 -1.49 -22.59
CA ILE A 104 -6.65 -1.55 -24.05
C ILE A 104 -8.12 -1.56 -24.49
N ILE A 105 -8.97 -2.37 -23.85
CA ILE A 105 -10.42 -2.40 -24.13
C ILE A 105 -11.04 -1.01 -23.90
N ALA A 106 -10.69 -0.36 -22.80
CA ALA A 106 -11.18 0.98 -22.48
C ALA A 106 -10.68 2.04 -23.48
N ALA A 107 -9.45 1.93 -23.98
CA ALA A 107 -8.90 2.82 -24.99
C ALA A 107 -9.55 2.62 -26.37
N ILE A 108 -9.81 1.36 -26.77
CA ILE A 108 -10.58 1.04 -27.99
C ILE A 108 -11.99 1.60 -27.89
N ALA A 109 -12.65 1.47 -26.73
CA ALA A 109 -13.96 2.06 -26.49
C ALA A 109 -13.90 3.60 -26.54
N ALA A 110 -12.87 4.21 -25.95
CA ALA A 110 -12.66 5.66 -25.98
C ALA A 110 -12.51 6.17 -27.42
N TRP A 111 -11.66 5.54 -28.21
CA TRP A 111 -11.45 5.87 -29.63
C TRP A 111 -12.71 5.62 -30.46
N GLY A 112 -13.32 4.45 -30.37
CA GLY A 112 -14.50 4.09 -31.17
C GLY A 112 -15.70 4.99 -30.89
N LEU A 113 -16.05 5.18 -29.61
CA LEU A 113 -17.18 6.05 -29.24
C LEU A 113 -16.85 7.53 -29.44
N GLY A 114 -15.63 7.95 -29.09
CA GLY A 114 -15.18 9.32 -29.26
C GLY A 114 -15.21 9.76 -30.72
N THR A 115 -14.69 8.94 -31.63
CA THR A 115 -14.58 9.25 -33.06
C THR A 115 -15.92 9.07 -33.77
N PHE A 116 -16.57 7.91 -33.65
CA PHE A 116 -17.71 7.55 -34.50
C PHE A 116 -19.09 7.92 -33.93
N VAL A 117 -19.21 8.16 -32.62
CA VAL A 117 -20.49 8.51 -31.98
C VAL A 117 -20.51 9.95 -31.52
N PHE A 118 -19.43 10.40 -30.89
CA PHE A 118 -19.35 11.75 -30.33
C PHE A 118 -18.68 12.77 -31.24
N GLU A 119 -17.98 12.32 -32.29
CA GLU A 119 -17.26 13.16 -33.27
C GLU A 119 -16.31 14.16 -32.57
N LEU A 120 -15.56 13.67 -31.57
CA LEU A 120 -14.62 14.48 -30.81
C LEU A 120 -13.23 14.50 -31.49
N PRO A 121 -12.49 15.61 -31.37
CA PRO A 121 -11.09 15.64 -31.81
C PRO A 121 -10.24 14.59 -31.10
N LEU A 122 -9.27 14.01 -31.79
CA LEU A 122 -8.41 12.95 -31.26
C LEU A 122 -7.68 13.39 -29.98
N ALA A 123 -7.22 14.65 -29.92
CA ALA A 123 -6.63 15.26 -28.73
C ALA A 123 -7.59 15.21 -27.53
N THR A 124 -8.86 15.59 -27.72
CA THR A 124 -9.88 15.49 -26.68
C THR A 124 -10.14 14.06 -26.26
N ILE A 125 -10.20 13.10 -27.19
CA ILE A 125 -10.40 11.67 -26.87
C ILE A 125 -9.24 11.14 -26.02
N ALA A 126 -8.00 11.40 -26.44
CA ALA A 126 -6.80 10.98 -25.73
C ALA A 126 -6.72 11.61 -24.33
N GLY A 127 -7.03 12.90 -24.23
CA GLY A 127 -7.18 13.61 -22.96
C GLY A 127 -8.27 13.01 -22.08
N THR A 128 -9.43 12.69 -22.64
CA THR A 128 -10.56 12.06 -21.93
C THR A 128 -10.16 10.71 -21.36
N PHE A 129 -9.47 9.88 -22.15
CA PHE A 129 -8.94 8.61 -21.69
C PHE A 129 -7.97 8.82 -20.51
N ALA A 130 -6.97 9.69 -20.68
CA ALA A 130 -5.98 10.01 -19.64
C ALA A 130 -6.62 10.53 -18.35
N GLY A 131 -7.67 11.36 -18.45
CA GLY A 131 -8.43 11.88 -17.31
C GLY A 131 -9.27 10.80 -16.63
N ALA A 132 -10.00 9.98 -17.39
CA ALA A 132 -10.82 8.89 -16.86
C ALA A 132 -9.98 7.86 -16.10
N VAL A 133 -8.77 7.56 -16.57
CA VAL A 133 -7.80 6.70 -15.86
C VAL A 133 -6.87 7.47 -14.92
N THR A 134 -7.09 8.78 -14.71
CA THR A 134 -6.35 9.69 -13.83
C THR A 134 -4.83 9.54 -13.91
N ASN A 135 -4.26 9.71 -15.11
CA ASN A 135 -2.82 9.66 -15.34
C ASN A 135 -2.31 10.92 -16.04
N THR A 136 -1.70 11.84 -15.27
CA THR A 136 -1.19 13.13 -15.77
C THR A 136 -0.02 12.98 -16.76
N PRO A 137 0.99 12.10 -16.54
CA PRO A 137 1.96 11.76 -17.59
C PRO A 137 1.34 11.31 -18.92
N ALA A 138 0.21 10.59 -18.88
CA ALA A 138 -0.48 10.20 -20.11
C ALA A 138 -1.13 11.39 -20.83
N LEU A 139 -1.60 12.42 -20.10
CA LEU A 139 -2.05 13.68 -20.69
C LEU A 139 -0.90 14.41 -21.41
N ALA A 140 0.31 14.42 -20.84
CA ALA A 140 1.47 15.02 -21.49
C ALA A 140 1.78 14.32 -22.82
N ALA A 141 1.80 12.97 -22.82
CA ALA A 141 1.96 12.19 -24.04
C ALA A 141 0.86 12.47 -25.08
N ALA A 142 -0.40 12.58 -24.65
CA ALA A 142 -1.50 12.95 -25.54
C ALA A 142 -1.32 14.35 -26.15
N SER A 143 -0.90 15.32 -25.33
CA SER A 143 -0.73 16.72 -25.74
C SER A 143 0.39 16.87 -26.76
N GLU A 144 1.51 16.19 -26.55
CA GLU A 144 2.66 16.21 -27.45
C GLU A 144 2.37 15.46 -28.76
N ALA A 145 1.80 14.25 -28.68
CA ALA A 145 1.54 13.42 -29.85
C ALA A 145 0.48 14.03 -30.80
N THR A 146 -0.49 14.76 -30.26
CA THR A 146 -1.56 15.38 -31.06
C THR A 146 -1.27 16.81 -31.50
N GLY A 147 -0.27 17.47 -30.90
CA GLY A 147 0.04 18.87 -31.17
C GLY A 147 -1.06 19.85 -30.72
N ASP A 148 -2.06 19.40 -29.96
CA ASP A 148 -3.14 20.23 -29.41
C ASP A 148 -3.29 20.03 -27.88
N PRO A 149 -2.41 20.66 -27.08
CA PRO A 149 -2.46 20.56 -25.62
C PRO A 149 -3.76 21.10 -25.02
N GLY A 150 -4.40 22.08 -25.67
CA GLY A 150 -5.63 22.70 -25.18
C GLY A 150 -6.79 21.71 -25.18
N ALA A 151 -7.03 21.06 -26.32
CA ALA A 151 -8.08 20.06 -26.46
C ALA A 151 -7.86 18.83 -25.57
N ALA A 152 -6.61 18.39 -25.40
CA ALA A 152 -6.27 17.28 -24.51
C ALA A 152 -6.54 17.63 -23.03
N THR A 153 -6.16 18.84 -22.62
CA THR A 153 -6.39 19.32 -21.24
C THR A 153 -7.86 19.41 -20.90
N VAL A 154 -8.70 19.91 -21.83
CA VAL A 154 -10.17 19.95 -21.63
C VAL A 154 -10.74 18.54 -21.48
N GLY A 155 -10.32 17.60 -22.32
CA GLY A 155 -10.73 16.19 -22.22
C GLY A 155 -10.38 15.59 -20.85
N TYR A 156 -9.15 15.83 -20.40
CA TYR A 156 -8.65 15.35 -19.12
C TYR A 156 -9.43 15.92 -17.94
N ALA A 157 -9.62 17.24 -17.89
CA ALA A 157 -10.25 17.94 -16.78
C ALA A 157 -11.68 17.43 -16.51
N VAL A 158 -12.49 17.29 -17.56
CA VAL A 158 -13.87 16.82 -17.46
C VAL A 158 -13.92 15.35 -17.00
N ALA A 159 -13.07 14.50 -17.58
CA ALA A 159 -13.09 13.08 -17.28
C ALA A 159 -12.48 12.74 -15.91
N TYR A 160 -11.52 13.52 -15.43
CA TYR A 160 -10.82 13.30 -14.15
C TYR A 160 -11.77 13.19 -12.96
N LEU A 161 -12.74 14.09 -12.88
CA LEU A 161 -13.71 14.11 -11.77
C LEU A 161 -14.47 12.78 -11.66
N PHE A 162 -14.88 12.24 -12.81
CA PHE A 162 -15.61 10.98 -12.89
C PHE A 162 -14.69 9.77 -12.75
N GLY A 163 -13.44 9.88 -13.19
CA GLY A 163 -12.39 8.91 -12.85
C GLY A 163 -12.36 8.70 -11.33
N VAL A 164 -12.21 9.78 -10.57
CA VAL A 164 -12.14 9.71 -9.10
C VAL A 164 -13.45 9.20 -8.49
N ILE A 165 -14.58 9.83 -8.80
CA ILE A 165 -15.88 9.48 -8.20
C ILE A 165 -16.29 8.05 -8.58
N GLY A 166 -16.16 7.69 -9.86
CA GLY A 166 -16.53 6.37 -10.37
C GLY A 166 -15.72 5.26 -9.69
N MET A 167 -14.43 5.48 -9.47
CA MET A 167 -13.58 4.50 -8.79
C MET A 167 -13.81 4.44 -7.28
N LEU A 168 -14.16 5.56 -6.64
CA LEU A 168 -14.66 5.53 -5.25
C LEU A 168 -15.94 4.67 -5.16
N VAL A 169 -16.90 4.85 -6.07
CA VAL A 169 -18.10 4.02 -6.11
C VAL A 169 -17.76 2.54 -6.35
N ALA A 170 -16.87 2.24 -7.29
CA ALA A 170 -16.47 0.88 -7.59
C ALA A 170 -15.81 0.19 -6.39
N THR A 171 -14.90 0.87 -5.68
CA THR A 171 -14.29 0.33 -4.46
C THR A 171 -15.30 0.14 -3.34
N ILE A 172 -16.31 1.03 -3.20
CA ILE A 172 -17.44 0.81 -2.27
C ILE A 172 -18.18 -0.48 -2.61
N VAL A 173 -18.46 -0.73 -3.89
CA VAL A 173 -19.18 -1.93 -4.34
C VAL A 173 -18.36 -3.19 -4.09
N VAL A 174 -17.07 -3.18 -4.45
CA VAL A 174 -16.16 -4.31 -4.21
C VAL A 174 -16.06 -4.64 -2.73
N LEU A 175 -15.88 -3.64 -1.88
CA LEU A 175 -15.73 -3.82 -0.43
C LEU A 175 -17.00 -4.32 0.28
N ARG A 176 -18.16 -4.39 -0.38
CA ARG A 176 -19.34 -5.05 0.20
C ARG A 176 -19.11 -6.53 0.47
N ASP A 177 -18.21 -7.16 -0.26
CA ASP A 177 -17.88 -8.58 -0.12
C ASP A 177 -16.61 -8.84 0.69
N ALA A 178 -16.01 -7.80 1.30
CA ALA A 178 -14.77 -7.93 2.07
C ALA A 178 -14.86 -8.88 3.28
N GLY A 179 -16.08 -9.15 3.78
CA GLY A 179 -16.30 -10.13 4.85
C GLY A 179 -16.14 -11.58 4.41
N ASN A 180 -16.15 -11.86 3.10
CA ASN A 180 -15.97 -13.18 2.51
C ASN A 180 -14.58 -13.35 1.89
N ASP A 181 -13.62 -12.55 2.33
CA ASP A 181 -12.25 -12.61 1.82
C ASP A 181 -11.53 -13.86 2.35
N ASP A 182 -11.39 -14.89 1.52
CA ASP A 182 -10.64 -16.11 1.85
C ASP A 182 -9.12 -15.86 1.97
N ASP A 183 -8.64 -14.67 1.58
CA ASP A 183 -7.24 -14.24 1.69
C ASP A 183 -6.92 -13.53 3.02
N THR A 184 -7.81 -13.62 4.02
CA THR A 184 -7.50 -13.22 5.40
C THR A 184 -6.39 -14.11 5.96
N LEU A 185 -5.37 -13.51 6.58
CA LEU A 185 -4.35 -14.28 7.31
C LEU A 185 -5.06 -15.19 8.33
N SER A 186 -4.88 -16.51 8.18
CA SER A 186 -5.47 -17.49 9.10
C SER A 186 -5.06 -17.14 10.53
N PRO A 187 -6.02 -17.08 11.48
CA PRO A 187 -5.68 -16.80 12.87
C PRO A 187 -4.78 -17.92 13.39
N VAL A 188 -3.56 -17.57 13.78
CA VAL A 188 -2.61 -18.53 14.33
C VAL A 188 -3.03 -18.88 15.76
N THR A 189 -3.39 -20.15 15.97
CA THR A 189 -3.80 -20.69 17.27
C THR A 189 -2.68 -21.53 17.87
N ARG A 190 -2.80 -21.81 19.18
CA ARG A 190 -1.92 -22.75 19.87
C ARG A 190 -2.74 -23.93 20.36
N GLN A 191 -2.27 -25.13 20.08
CA GLN A 191 -2.83 -26.36 20.62
C GLN A 191 -1.71 -27.24 21.20
N HIS A 192 -2.07 -28.10 22.14
CA HIS A 192 -1.15 -29.04 22.76
C HIS A 192 -1.48 -30.44 22.26
N MET A 193 -0.49 -31.14 21.74
CA MET A 193 -0.64 -32.49 21.23
C MET A 193 0.16 -33.45 22.10
N GLN A 194 -0.46 -34.53 22.55
CA GLN A 194 0.25 -35.68 23.09
C GLN A 194 0.49 -36.67 21.96
N LEU A 195 1.75 -37.01 21.72
CA LEU A 195 2.16 -37.93 20.67
C LEU A 195 1.71 -39.36 20.98
N GLN A 196 1.26 -40.07 19.96
CA GLN A 196 0.89 -41.49 20.06
C GLN A 196 1.88 -42.41 19.33
N ARG A 197 2.67 -41.84 18.42
CA ARG A 197 3.68 -42.55 17.64
C ARG A 197 4.99 -41.76 17.65
N GLU A 198 6.07 -42.45 17.31
CA GLU A 198 7.35 -41.81 17.08
C GLU A 198 7.27 -40.97 15.80
N THR A 199 7.79 -39.74 15.84
CA THR A 199 7.85 -38.82 14.70
C THR A 199 8.99 -37.83 14.92
N SER A 200 9.30 -37.00 13.93
CA SER A 200 10.32 -35.94 14.07
C SER A 200 9.71 -34.55 13.95
N ILE A 201 10.42 -33.55 14.47
CA ILE A 201 10.02 -32.13 14.30
C ILE A 201 9.97 -31.75 12.81
N ALA A 202 10.92 -32.24 12.01
CA ALA A 202 10.94 -32.04 10.57
C ALA A 202 9.70 -32.63 9.88
N GLU A 203 9.29 -33.85 10.28
CA GLU A 203 8.11 -34.50 9.73
C GLU A 203 6.81 -33.78 10.12
N ILE A 204 6.71 -33.28 11.35
CA ILE A 204 5.59 -32.42 11.77
C ILE A 204 5.54 -31.14 10.93
N ALA A 205 6.69 -30.51 10.70
CA ALA A 205 6.78 -29.33 9.85
C ALA A 205 6.37 -29.64 8.40
N ASP A 206 6.82 -30.76 7.84
CA ASP A 206 6.49 -31.19 6.48
C ASP A 206 5.00 -31.51 6.32
N ILE A 207 4.38 -32.19 7.29
CA ILE A 207 2.93 -32.46 7.28
C ILE A 207 2.13 -31.15 7.31
N GLY A 208 2.65 -30.13 8.01
CA GLY A 208 2.10 -28.78 8.05
C GLY A 208 2.57 -27.85 6.93
N ASN A 209 3.17 -28.36 5.85
CA ASN A 209 3.74 -27.56 4.74
C ASN A 209 4.72 -26.44 5.19
N GLY A 210 5.39 -26.61 6.33
CA GLY A 210 6.27 -25.62 6.93
C GLY A 210 5.58 -24.48 7.70
N GLU A 211 4.24 -24.48 7.76
CA GLU A 211 3.45 -23.45 8.44
C GLU A 211 3.16 -23.79 9.92
N ILE A 212 3.30 -25.06 10.31
CA ILE A 212 3.20 -25.50 11.69
C ILE A 212 4.57 -25.43 12.38
N GLN A 213 4.64 -24.70 13.49
CA GLN A 213 5.82 -24.70 14.35
C GLN A 213 5.58 -25.46 15.65
N VAL A 214 6.53 -26.34 15.97
CA VAL A 214 6.62 -26.94 17.29
C VAL A 214 7.43 -26.01 18.20
N THR A 215 6.76 -25.38 19.14
CA THR A 215 7.37 -24.34 19.99
C THR A 215 7.88 -24.87 21.32
N ARG A 216 7.35 -25.99 21.79
CA ARG A 216 7.67 -26.60 23.09
C ARG A 216 7.55 -28.11 23.01
N LEU A 217 8.39 -28.79 23.78
CA LEU A 217 8.40 -30.24 23.98
C LEU A 217 8.55 -30.52 25.47
N ARG A 218 7.72 -31.42 26.00
CA ARG A 218 7.94 -32.09 27.29
C ARG A 218 8.03 -33.58 27.04
N ARG A 219 9.14 -34.16 27.50
CA ARG A 219 9.40 -35.60 27.40
C ARG A 219 8.54 -36.38 28.41
N VAL A 220 8.14 -37.60 28.06
CA VAL A 220 7.49 -38.51 29.03
C VAL A 220 8.33 -38.68 30.28
N GLY A 221 7.73 -38.50 31.46
CA GLY A 221 8.40 -38.68 32.74
C GLY A 221 9.33 -37.54 33.16
N SER A 222 9.46 -36.49 32.35
CA SER A 222 10.18 -35.26 32.70
C SER A 222 9.20 -34.11 32.98
N ASN A 223 9.55 -33.26 33.94
CA ASN A 223 8.86 -31.99 34.16
C ASN A 223 9.47 -30.84 33.34
N ASP A 224 10.61 -31.07 32.68
CA ASP A 224 11.29 -30.03 31.92
C ASP A 224 10.58 -29.76 30.59
N ILE A 225 10.28 -28.49 30.35
CA ILE A 225 9.78 -27.99 29.07
C ILE A 225 10.97 -27.40 28.31
N VAL A 226 11.27 -27.98 27.15
CA VAL A 226 12.39 -27.55 26.29
C VAL A 226 11.88 -27.00 24.97
N ILE A 227 12.71 -26.17 24.32
CA ILE A 227 12.50 -25.76 22.94
C ILE A 227 13.10 -26.86 22.05
N PRO A 228 12.31 -27.57 21.25
CA PRO A 228 12.83 -28.64 20.42
C PRO A 228 13.68 -28.10 19.27
N LYS A 229 14.73 -28.83 18.91
CA LYS A 229 15.57 -28.59 17.73
C LYS A 229 14.95 -29.25 16.50
N TYR A 230 15.29 -28.73 15.32
CA TYR A 230 14.74 -29.23 14.04
C TYR A 230 14.94 -30.74 13.82
N PHE A 231 16.06 -31.30 14.31
CA PHE A 231 16.38 -32.71 14.18
C PHE A 231 15.97 -33.57 15.39
N ASP A 232 15.20 -33.02 16.33
CA ASP A 232 14.75 -33.81 17.48
C ASP A 232 13.72 -34.87 17.05
N VAL A 233 13.94 -36.09 17.54
CA VAL A 233 12.99 -37.20 17.46
C VAL A 233 12.08 -37.17 18.68
N LEU A 234 10.79 -37.30 18.43
CA LEU A 234 9.70 -37.24 19.40
C LEU A 234 9.16 -38.64 19.64
N HIS A 235 8.96 -39.01 20.90
CA HIS A 235 8.54 -40.36 21.26
C HIS A 235 7.06 -40.40 21.68
N PRO A 236 6.42 -41.58 21.61
CA PRO A 236 5.06 -41.75 22.12
C PRO A 236 4.93 -41.29 23.58
N GLY A 237 3.89 -40.50 23.84
CA GLY A 237 3.58 -39.91 25.14
C GLY A 237 4.19 -38.52 25.38
N ASP A 238 5.19 -38.10 24.59
CA ASP A 238 5.73 -36.74 24.64
C ASP A 238 4.59 -35.74 24.36
N VAL A 239 4.64 -34.57 24.99
CA VAL A 239 3.67 -33.49 24.77
C VAL A 239 4.36 -32.36 24.05
N VAL A 240 3.75 -31.84 22.99
CA VAL A 240 4.26 -30.71 22.22
C VAL A 240 3.26 -29.58 22.12
N THR A 241 3.75 -28.35 22.01
CA THR A 241 2.93 -27.16 21.70
C THR A 241 3.08 -26.82 20.24
N LEU A 242 1.98 -26.92 19.49
CA LEU A 242 1.90 -26.62 18.07
C LEU A 242 1.33 -25.22 17.88
N VAL A 243 1.86 -24.49 16.90
CA VAL A 243 1.43 -23.14 16.54
C VAL A 243 1.24 -23.11 15.02
N GLY A 244 0.04 -22.80 14.57
CA GLY A 244 -0.35 -22.86 13.16
C GLY A 244 -1.80 -22.46 12.95
N ALA A 245 -2.30 -22.57 11.71
CA ALA A 245 -3.72 -22.41 11.43
C ALA A 245 -4.52 -23.58 12.03
N PRO A 246 -5.77 -23.37 12.52
CA PRO A 246 -6.52 -24.41 13.22
C PRO A 246 -6.69 -25.70 12.40
N GLU A 247 -6.94 -25.58 11.10
CA GLU A 247 -7.15 -26.73 10.20
C GLU A 247 -5.88 -27.60 10.08
N ASP A 248 -4.71 -26.97 10.00
CA ASP A 248 -3.42 -27.66 9.94
C ASP A 248 -3.09 -28.33 11.27
N LEU A 249 -3.43 -27.67 12.38
CA LEU A 249 -3.25 -28.20 13.73
C LEU A 249 -4.16 -29.41 13.98
N ASP A 250 -5.41 -29.37 13.55
CA ASP A 250 -6.35 -30.48 13.72
C ASP A 250 -5.88 -31.70 12.89
N ASN A 251 -5.43 -31.49 11.65
CA ASN A 251 -4.91 -32.54 10.78
C ASN A 251 -3.65 -33.23 11.34
N ILE A 252 -2.70 -32.46 11.91
CA ILE A 252 -1.52 -33.06 12.54
C ILE A 252 -1.87 -33.80 13.84
N ILE A 253 -2.81 -33.28 14.62
CA ILE A 253 -3.29 -33.94 15.85
C ILE A 253 -3.92 -35.28 15.50
N GLU A 254 -4.80 -35.33 14.49
CA GLU A 254 -5.42 -36.59 14.05
C GLU A 254 -4.40 -37.62 13.55
N ARG A 255 -3.33 -37.19 12.88
CA ARG A 255 -2.33 -38.10 12.29
C ARG A 255 -1.27 -38.58 13.26
N SER A 256 -0.82 -37.71 14.17
CA SER A 256 0.40 -37.94 14.95
C SER A 256 0.17 -38.03 16.45
N GLY A 257 -1.03 -37.73 16.94
CA GLY A 257 -1.30 -37.74 18.37
C GLY A 257 -2.77 -37.65 18.76
N ARG A 258 -3.01 -36.93 19.85
CA ARG A 258 -4.32 -36.50 20.31
C ARG A 258 -4.17 -35.15 21.00
N GLU A 259 -5.27 -34.41 21.09
CA GLU A 259 -5.30 -33.21 21.91
C GLU A 259 -4.92 -33.55 23.36
N SER A 260 -3.96 -32.81 23.90
CA SER A 260 -3.50 -32.98 25.26
C SER A 260 -4.21 -31.99 26.17
N PRO A 261 -4.89 -32.45 27.23
CA PRO A 261 -5.42 -31.56 28.26
C PRO A 261 -4.28 -30.94 29.09
N GLN A 262 -3.06 -31.46 28.97
CA GLN A 262 -1.89 -30.89 29.62
C GLN A 262 -1.44 -29.66 28.84
N ILE A 263 -1.85 -28.50 29.33
CA ILE A 263 -1.33 -27.23 28.85
C ILE A 263 0.14 -27.16 29.26
N LEU A 264 1.04 -27.17 28.28
CA LEU A 264 2.45 -26.87 28.50
C LEU A 264 2.60 -25.37 28.72
N ASN A 265 2.01 -24.88 29.81
CA ASN A 265 2.22 -23.55 30.34
C ASN A 265 3.57 -23.52 31.04
N ASP A 266 4.19 -22.33 31.10
CA ASP A 266 5.47 -22.16 31.80
C ASP A 266 5.34 -22.75 33.22
N ASP A 267 6.07 -23.82 33.53
CA ASP A 267 6.49 -24.08 34.90
C ASP A 267 7.53 -22.98 35.21
N ARG A 268 7.01 -21.85 35.69
CA ARG A 268 7.74 -20.61 35.96
C ARG A 268 8.48 -20.74 37.28
N HIS A 269 9.67 -21.31 37.26
CA HIS A 269 10.60 -21.00 38.34
C HIS A 269 11.67 -19.99 37.90
N ASP A 270 12.07 -19.91 36.61
CA ASP A 270 13.16 -19.01 36.20
C ASP A 270 13.01 -18.22 34.87
N LEU A 271 11.93 -18.40 34.11
CA LEU A 271 11.72 -17.73 32.82
C LEU A 271 10.74 -16.57 32.93
N ASP A 272 11.17 -15.39 32.49
CA ASP A 272 10.37 -14.17 32.41
C ASP A 272 10.15 -13.80 30.93
N PHE A 273 9.13 -12.99 30.68
CA PHE A 273 8.91 -12.40 29.37
C PHE A 273 8.83 -10.89 29.50
N ARG A 274 9.57 -10.19 28.65
CA ARG A 274 9.56 -8.74 28.60
C ARG A 274 9.25 -8.28 27.19
N ARG A 275 8.41 -7.26 27.08
CA ARG A 275 8.28 -6.49 25.84
C ARG A 275 9.38 -5.46 25.83
N ILE A 276 10.20 -5.53 24.79
CA ILE A 276 11.36 -4.68 24.61
C ILE A 276 11.20 -4.00 23.26
N THR A 277 11.43 -2.69 23.22
CA THR A 277 11.35 -1.92 21.97
C THR A 277 12.70 -1.99 21.26
N ILE A 278 12.70 -2.55 20.05
CA ILE A 278 13.90 -2.54 19.19
C ILE A 278 14.23 -1.09 18.88
N SER A 279 15.31 -0.59 19.45
CA SER A 279 15.76 0.81 19.28
C SER A 279 17.22 0.90 18.87
N GLU A 280 17.94 -0.22 18.93
CA GLU A 280 19.30 -0.33 18.44
C GLU A 280 19.34 -0.42 16.90
N HIS A 281 19.96 0.56 16.25
CA HIS A 281 19.95 0.71 14.79
C HIS A 281 20.68 -0.43 14.08
N ASN A 282 21.67 -1.02 14.74
CA ASN A 282 22.46 -2.12 14.20
C ASN A 282 21.66 -3.43 14.05
N LEU A 283 20.55 -3.55 14.79
CA LEU A 283 19.65 -4.71 14.78
C LEU A 283 18.51 -4.57 13.76
N ALA A 284 18.16 -3.35 13.38
CA ALA A 284 17.13 -3.08 12.39
C ALA A 284 17.54 -3.58 10.99
N GLY A 285 16.60 -4.19 10.27
CA GLY A 285 16.83 -4.81 8.97
C GLY A 285 17.29 -6.26 9.03
N GLN A 286 17.58 -6.80 10.22
CA GLN A 286 17.87 -8.23 10.40
C GLN A 286 16.58 -9.06 10.43
N THR A 287 16.68 -10.35 10.11
CA THR A 287 15.55 -11.26 10.26
C THR A 287 15.37 -11.71 11.72
N ILE A 288 14.15 -12.09 12.10
CA ILE A 288 13.86 -12.69 13.41
C ILE A 288 14.72 -13.95 13.63
N ALA A 289 15.01 -14.73 12.58
CA ALA A 289 15.92 -15.86 12.65
C ALA A 289 17.34 -15.42 13.07
N GLU A 290 17.90 -14.41 12.41
CA GLU A 290 19.22 -13.86 12.73
C GLU A 290 19.29 -13.30 14.15
N LEU A 291 18.25 -12.58 14.58
CA LEU A 291 18.18 -12.06 15.95
C LEU A 291 18.03 -13.17 16.98
N ASN A 292 17.18 -14.17 16.70
CA ASN A 292 17.00 -15.30 17.60
C ASN A 292 18.25 -16.15 17.72
N ASN A 293 19.03 -16.32 16.66
CA ASN A 293 20.33 -17.00 16.75
C ASN A 293 21.26 -16.24 17.72
N GLN A 294 21.37 -14.92 17.58
CA GLN A 294 22.20 -14.09 18.46
C GLN A 294 21.72 -14.09 19.93
N LEU A 295 20.40 -14.04 20.16
CA LEU A 295 19.81 -14.06 21.50
C LEU A 295 19.92 -15.44 22.15
N SER A 296 19.76 -16.50 21.36
CA SER A 296 19.89 -17.88 21.81
C SER A 296 21.33 -18.18 22.18
N ASP A 297 22.30 -17.82 21.34
CA ASP A 297 23.71 -18.11 21.55
C ASP A 297 24.30 -17.37 22.77
N ARG A 298 23.89 -16.11 23.00
CA ARG A 298 24.40 -15.31 24.12
C ARG A 298 23.66 -15.54 25.43
N TRP A 299 22.34 -15.64 25.39
CA TRP A 299 21.52 -15.60 26.61
C TRP A 299 20.51 -16.75 26.74
N GLY A 300 20.42 -17.63 25.73
CA GLY A 300 19.40 -18.67 25.67
C GLY A 300 17.98 -18.08 25.56
N ALA A 301 17.86 -16.90 24.96
CA ALA A 301 16.59 -16.17 24.82
C ALA A 301 16.08 -16.20 23.39
N ARG A 302 14.76 -16.00 23.22
CA ARG A 302 14.13 -15.92 21.90
C ARG A 302 13.01 -14.89 21.86
N ILE A 303 12.84 -14.27 20.70
CA ILE A 303 11.68 -13.48 20.35
C ILE A 303 10.52 -14.43 20.02
N SER A 304 9.40 -14.23 20.69
CA SER A 304 8.19 -15.05 20.56
C SER A 304 7.07 -14.34 19.81
N ARG A 305 7.04 -13.01 19.89
CA ARG A 305 6.07 -12.15 19.21
C ARG A 305 6.72 -10.84 18.80
N VAL A 306 6.20 -10.26 17.74
CA VAL A 306 6.56 -8.92 17.26
C VAL A 306 5.28 -8.11 17.20
N ARG A 307 5.23 -7.02 17.95
CA ARG A 307 4.17 -6.02 17.81
C ARG A 307 4.69 -4.86 16.97
N ARG A 308 4.13 -4.71 15.78
CA ARG A 308 4.38 -3.59 14.88
C ARG A 308 3.17 -2.68 14.87
N ALA A 309 3.37 -1.42 15.25
CA ALA A 309 2.28 -0.48 15.51
C ALA A 309 1.24 -1.10 16.47
N ASP A 310 0.02 -1.37 15.97
CA ASP A 310 -1.08 -1.94 16.74
C ASP A 310 -1.30 -3.45 16.57
N ASN A 311 -0.57 -4.08 15.64
CA ASN A 311 -0.74 -5.49 15.32
C ASN A 311 0.29 -6.34 16.10
N ASP A 312 -0.17 -7.31 16.89
CA ASP A 312 0.69 -8.23 17.67
C ASP A 312 0.70 -9.60 17.00
N GLN A 313 1.83 -9.94 16.39
CA GLN A 313 1.97 -11.10 15.53
C GLN A 313 2.98 -12.10 16.12
N VAL A 314 2.83 -13.37 15.76
CA VAL A 314 3.82 -14.40 16.09
C VAL A 314 5.12 -14.08 15.33
N ALA A 315 6.25 -14.27 15.99
CA ALA A 315 7.55 -14.02 15.37
C ALA A 315 7.89 -15.15 14.38
N ILE A 316 7.77 -14.87 13.09
CA ILE A 316 8.15 -15.77 11.98
C ILE A 316 9.64 -15.58 11.64
N PRO A 317 10.41 -16.63 11.32
CA PRO A 317 11.86 -16.52 11.11
C PRO A 317 12.26 -15.51 10.03
N GLU A 318 11.48 -15.37 8.97
CA GLU A 318 11.77 -14.50 7.81
C GLU A 318 11.35 -13.04 8.04
N HIS A 319 10.72 -12.74 9.18
CA HIS A 319 10.25 -11.38 9.45
C HIS A 319 11.45 -10.46 9.67
N ILE A 320 11.49 -9.35 8.93
CA ILE A 320 12.53 -8.34 9.10
C ILE A 320 12.13 -7.45 10.26
N VAL A 321 13.01 -7.33 11.25
CA VAL A 321 12.81 -6.48 12.43
C VAL A 321 13.00 -5.02 12.04
N GLU A 322 12.05 -4.18 12.40
CA GLU A 322 12.09 -2.72 12.18
C GLU A 322 12.40 -1.98 13.49
N LEU A 323 13.01 -0.79 13.36
CA LEU A 323 13.10 0.13 14.49
C LEU A 323 11.70 0.42 15.01
N GLY A 324 11.53 0.25 16.31
CA GLY A 324 10.26 0.45 16.99
C GLY A 324 9.38 -0.78 17.16
N ASP A 325 9.74 -1.91 16.55
CA ASP A 325 9.06 -3.16 16.83
C ASP A 325 9.15 -3.48 18.33
N ARG A 326 7.99 -3.74 18.93
CA ARG A 326 7.91 -4.21 20.31
C ARG A 326 7.97 -5.72 20.30
N VAL A 327 9.16 -6.25 20.51
CA VAL A 327 9.40 -7.70 20.53
C VAL A 327 9.15 -8.25 21.92
N ARG A 328 8.41 -9.37 22.00
CA ARG A 328 8.26 -10.12 23.24
C ARG A 328 9.37 -11.15 23.32
N VAL A 329 10.38 -10.84 24.12
CA VAL A 329 11.50 -11.75 24.40
C VAL A 329 11.13 -12.66 25.56
N VAL A 330 11.48 -13.94 25.42
CA VAL A 330 11.36 -14.96 26.46
C VAL A 330 12.77 -15.44 26.79
N GLY A 331 13.13 -15.40 28.07
CA GLY A 331 14.44 -15.84 28.57
C GLY A 331 14.52 -15.79 30.10
N ARG A 332 15.70 -16.04 30.66
CA ARG A 332 15.91 -16.00 32.12
C ARG A 332 15.76 -14.57 32.66
N GLN A 333 15.11 -14.42 33.81
CA GLN A 333 14.89 -13.09 34.42
C GLN A 333 16.21 -12.35 34.70
N SER A 334 17.26 -13.08 35.11
CA SER A 334 18.58 -12.54 35.45
C SER A 334 19.26 -11.80 34.29
N VAL A 335 18.99 -12.19 33.05
CA VAL A 335 19.62 -11.62 31.84
C VAL A 335 18.71 -10.65 31.07
N MET A 336 17.46 -10.44 31.53
CA MET A 336 16.51 -9.58 30.81
C MET A 336 16.99 -8.13 30.69
N ARG A 337 17.75 -7.63 31.67
CA ARG A 337 18.31 -6.28 31.61
C ARG A 337 19.37 -6.16 30.52
N GLU A 338 20.28 -7.12 30.42
CA GLU A 338 21.32 -7.14 29.38
C GLU A 338 20.71 -7.27 27.98
N ILE A 339 19.69 -8.11 27.82
CA ILE A 339 18.98 -8.23 26.54
C ILE A 339 18.26 -6.93 26.19
N SER A 340 17.67 -6.26 27.19
CA SER A 340 17.04 -4.95 27.02
C SER A 340 18.05 -3.86 26.66
N GLU A 341 19.29 -3.94 27.14
CA GLU A 341 20.37 -3.02 26.75
C GLU A 341 20.87 -3.35 25.33
N PHE A 342 20.97 -4.64 24.97
CA PHE A 342 21.40 -5.11 23.65
C PHE A 342 20.40 -4.78 22.52
N LEU A 343 19.11 -5.05 22.76
CA LEU A 343 18.03 -4.72 21.81
C LEU A 343 17.73 -3.21 21.78
N GLY A 344 18.21 -2.50 22.80
CA GLY A 344 17.68 -1.24 23.25
C GLY A 344 16.32 -1.42 23.95
N ASP A 345 15.83 -0.38 24.61
CA ASP A 345 14.45 -0.29 25.12
C ASP A 345 14.04 1.18 25.20
N SER A 346 14.53 1.94 24.22
CA SER A 346 14.31 3.37 24.08
C SER A 346 13.11 3.59 23.19
N SER A 347 12.16 4.40 23.65
CA SER A 347 11.06 4.87 22.81
C SER A 347 11.46 6.04 21.90
N GLN A 348 12.70 6.54 21.98
CA GLN A 348 13.14 7.72 21.22
C GLN A 348 13.47 7.38 19.76
N GLY A 349 14.08 6.22 19.48
CA GLY A 349 14.43 5.78 18.11
C GLY A 349 13.24 5.36 17.23
N LEU A 350 12.03 5.33 17.79
CA LEU A 350 10.77 5.02 17.10
C LEU A 350 10.33 6.09 16.09
N THR A 351 10.90 7.30 16.19
CA THR A 351 10.41 8.50 15.51
C THR A 351 11.49 9.19 14.68
N ASP A 352 12.72 8.70 14.76
CA ASP A 352 13.85 9.31 14.08
C ASP A 352 13.80 8.96 12.59
N ILE A 353 13.29 9.91 11.80
CA ILE A 353 13.42 9.89 10.36
C ILE A 353 14.92 9.93 10.06
N ASN A 354 15.45 8.91 9.38
CA ASN A 354 16.80 8.96 8.83
C ASN A 354 16.81 9.98 7.68
N PRO A 355 17.30 11.22 7.88
CA PRO A 355 17.13 12.29 6.91
C PRO A 355 18.02 12.08 5.69
N VAL A 356 19.13 11.33 5.83
CA VAL A 356 20.01 10.96 4.72
C VAL A 356 19.28 9.99 3.78
N SER A 357 18.68 8.93 4.32
CA SER A 357 17.92 7.98 3.49
C SER A 357 16.70 8.60 2.84
N LEU A 358 15.94 9.43 3.58
CA LEU A 358 14.80 10.13 3.03
C LEU A 358 15.24 11.12 1.93
N GLY A 359 16.23 11.96 2.22
CA GLY A 359 16.72 12.99 1.29
C GLY A 359 17.33 12.39 0.01
N LEU A 360 18.23 11.42 0.14
CA LEU A 360 18.84 10.76 -1.03
C LEU A 360 17.82 9.91 -1.78
N GLY A 361 16.92 9.21 -1.09
CA GLY A 361 15.89 8.41 -1.72
C GLY A 361 14.92 9.25 -2.56
N LEU A 362 14.47 10.38 -2.01
CA LEU A 362 13.65 11.34 -2.75
C LEU A 362 14.43 11.95 -3.93
N ALA A 363 15.67 12.40 -3.72
CA ALA A 363 16.47 13.01 -4.78
C ALA A 363 16.73 12.04 -5.94
N LEU A 364 17.18 10.81 -5.64
CA LEU A 364 17.40 9.77 -6.65
C LEU A 364 16.11 9.37 -7.34
N GLY A 365 15.00 9.28 -6.59
CA GLY A 365 13.69 8.97 -7.13
C GLY A 365 13.16 10.03 -8.08
N ILE A 366 13.28 11.31 -7.71
CA ILE A 366 12.91 12.43 -8.57
C ILE A 366 13.78 12.45 -9.81
N PHE A 367 15.10 12.26 -9.66
CA PHE A 367 16.03 12.18 -10.78
C PHE A 367 15.65 11.05 -11.74
N LEU A 368 15.42 9.84 -11.23
CA LEU A 368 14.96 8.69 -12.02
C LEU A 368 13.64 8.98 -12.74
N GLY A 369 12.71 9.65 -12.06
CA GLY A 369 11.40 10.01 -12.60
C GLY A 369 11.45 11.06 -13.71
N HIS A 370 12.52 11.85 -13.81
CA HIS A 370 12.74 12.87 -14.86
C HIS A 370 13.59 12.36 -16.03
N ILE A 371 14.01 11.10 -16.01
CA ILE A 371 14.70 10.53 -17.17
C ILE A 371 13.70 10.39 -18.31
N ASP A 372 13.94 11.15 -19.38
CA ASP A 372 13.15 11.07 -20.60
C ASP A 372 13.52 9.81 -21.39
N ILE A 373 12.53 8.96 -21.59
CA ILE A 373 12.61 7.71 -22.33
C ILE A 373 12.01 7.98 -23.71
N PRO A 374 12.79 7.78 -24.80
CA PRO A 374 12.28 7.99 -26.15
C PRO A 374 11.25 6.90 -26.51
N ILE A 375 10.14 7.32 -27.13
CA ILE A 375 9.12 6.43 -27.69
C ILE A 375 9.29 6.36 -29.21
N PRO A 376 8.98 5.22 -29.84
CA PRO A 376 8.79 5.16 -31.29
C PRO A 376 7.83 6.25 -31.77
N GLY A 377 8.26 7.06 -32.74
CA GLY A 377 7.51 8.22 -33.24
C GLY A 377 8.14 9.58 -32.96
N GLY A 378 9.27 9.63 -32.24
CA GLY A 378 10.05 10.86 -32.05
C GLY A 378 9.67 11.68 -30.81
N SER A 379 8.66 11.25 -30.06
CA SER A 379 8.31 11.82 -28.75
C SER A 379 9.10 11.17 -27.61
N SER A 380 9.12 11.82 -26.46
CA SER A 380 9.69 11.29 -25.23
C SER A 380 8.67 11.29 -24.10
N PHE A 381 8.78 10.35 -23.17
CA PHE A 381 8.03 10.41 -21.92
C PHE A 381 8.96 10.20 -20.74
N ASN A 382 8.57 10.75 -19.59
CA ASN A 382 9.19 10.42 -18.33
C ASN A 382 8.18 9.71 -17.42
N LEU A 383 8.69 8.97 -16.44
CA LEU A 383 7.85 8.26 -15.46
C LEU A 383 7.13 9.24 -14.52
N GLY A 384 7.64 10.47 -14.39
CA GLY A 384 7.22 11.43 -13.40
C GLY A 384 7.85 11.17 -12.03
N ALA A 385 7.99 12.24 -11.24
CA ALA A 385 8.65 12.21 -9.94
C ALA A 385 8.04 11.16 -8.98
N ALA A 386 6.72 11.01 -8.97
CA ALA A 386 6.03 10.08 -8.07
C ALA A 386 6.41 8.61 -8.31
N ALA A 387 6.44 8.17 -9.56
CA ALA A 387 6.79 6.77 -9.86
C ALA A 387 8.28 6.50 -9.69
N GLY A 388 9.16 7.43 -10.08
CA GLY A 388 10.60 7.30 -9.83
C GLY A 388 10.89 7.17 -8.34
N VAL A 389 10.27 8.03 -7.51
CA VAL A 389 10.38 7.96 -6.05
C VAL A 389 9.80 6.67 -5.48
N LEU A 390 8.65 6.20 -5.97
CA LEU A 390 8.09 4.92 -5.52
C LEU A 390 9.04 3.75 -5.80
N ILE A 391 9.62 3.68 -7.01
CA ILE A 391 10.55 2.61 -7.41
C ILE A 391 11.78 2.62 -6.50
N VAL A 392 12.40 3.79 -6.30
CA VAL A 392 13.56 3.92 -5.42
C VAL A 392 13.21 3.54 -3.99
N ALA A 393 12.06 3.98 -3.47
CA ALA A 393 11.59 3.63 -2.13
C ALA A 393 11.33 2.13 -1.95
N LEU A 394 10.73 1.45 -2.95
CA LEU A 394 10.54 0.00 -2.94
C LEU A 394 11.88 -0.74 -2.86
N VAL A 395 12.86 -0.34 -3.68
CA VAL A 395 14.20 -0.93 -3.69
C VAL A 395 14.91 -0.68 -2.35
N MET A 396 14.87 0.55 -1.84
CA MET A 396 15.44 0.91 -0.54
C MET A 396 14.83 0.12 0.61
N ALA A 397 13.50 -0.07 0.62
CA ALA A 397 12.84 -0.90 1.62
C ALA A 397 13.18 -2.39 1.48
N ARG A 398 13.42 -2.88 0.26
CA ARG A 398 13.86 -4.26 0.05
C ARG A 398 15.29 -4.51 0.53
N ILE A 399 16.19 -3.54 0.33
CA ILE A 399 17.57 -3.60 0.81
C ILE A 399 17.62 -3.52 2.35
N GLY A 400 16.73 -2.72 2.96
CA GLY A 400 16.60 -2.56 4.41
C GLY A 400 17.72 -1.73 5.05
N ARG A 401 18.99 -1.97 4.67
CA ARG A 401 20.16 -1.23 5.18
C ARG A 401 21.29 -1.17 4.16
N ILE A 402 21.93 0.00 4.06
CA ILE A 402 23.18 0.20 3.29
C ILE A 402 24.25 0.68 4.27
N GLY A 403 25.25 -0.17 4.55
CA GLY A 403 26.27 0.13 5.56
C GLY A 403 25.65 0.25 6.96
N SER A 404 25.87 1.39 7.64
CA SER A 404 25.25 1.75 8.92
C SER A 404 23.91 2.46 8.79
N THR A 405 23.51 2.83 7.56
CA THR A 405 22.34 3.67 7.30
C THR A 405 21.12 2.79 7.01
N VAL A 406 20.11 2.84 7.88
CA VAL A 406 18.83 2.13 7.69
C VAL A 406 18.02 2.85 6.62
N THR A 407 17.67 2.13 5.55
CA THR A 407 16.94 2.70 4.39
C THR A 407 15.43 2.58 4.51
N ALA A 408 14.95 1.67 5.35
CA ALA A 408 13.54 1.58 5.74
C ALA A 408 13.21 2.63 6.83
N LEU A 409 12.08 3.31 6.70
CA LEU A 409 11.60 4.24 7.71
C LEU A 409 10.77 3.49 8.77
N PRO A 410 10.82 3.90 10.05
CA PRO A 410 9.88 3.40 11.05
C PRO A 410 8.44 3.64 10.61
N HIS A 411 7.57 2.64 10.80
CA HIS A 411 6.20 2.65 10.30
C HIS A 411 5.42 3.93 10.71
N SER A 412 5.53 4.36 11.96
CA SER A 412 4.81 5.54 12.47
C SER A 412 5.25 6.84 11.77
N ALA A 413 6.56 7.05 11.61
CA ALA A 413 7.09 8.22 10.91
C ALA A 413 6.70 8.19 9.43
N ASN A 414 6.76 7.00 8.82
CA ASN A 414 6.42 6.80 7.43
C ASN A 414 4.94 7.07 7.13
N THR A 415 4.04 6.61 8.01
CA THR A 415 2.60 6.84 7.89
C THR A 415 2.26 8.33 7.99
N ILE A 416 2.87 9.07 8.94
CA ILE A 416 2.69 10.52 9.07
C ILE A 416 3.18 11.25 7.82
N LEU A 417 4.39 10.90 7.32
CA LEU A 417 4.94 11.51 6.11
C LEU A 417 4.06 11.24 4.89
N ALA A 418 3.59 10.01 4.73
CA ALA A 418 2.73 9.63 3.62
C ALA A 418 1.38 10.35 3.69
N GLU A 419 0.77 10.44 4.88
CA GLU A 419 -0.52 11.10 5.07
C GLU A 419 -0.42 12.62 4.85
N LEU A 420 0.60 13.27 5.40
CA LEU A 420 0.85 14.69 5.13
C LEU A 420 1.08 14.93 3.63
N GLY A 421 1.92 14.10 3.00
CA GLY A 421 2.20 14.19 1.57
C GLY A 421 0.94 14.04 0.71
N LEU A 422 0.10 13.06 1.05
CA LEU A 422 -1.19 12.85 0.40
C LEU A 422 -2.08 14.08 0.51
N LEU A 423 -2.24 14.66 1.70
CA LEU A 423 -3.12 15.80 1.93
C LEU A 423 -2.67 17.04 1.16
N LEU A 424 -1.36 17.31 1.12
CA LEU A 424 -0.77 18.37 0.31
C LEU A 424 -1.04 18.16 -1.19
N PHE A 425 -0.85 16.92 -1.67
CA PHE A 425 -1.13 16.57 -3.06
C PHE A 425 -2.62 16.74 -3.40
N LEU A 426 -3.53 16.26 -2.55
CA LEU A 426 -4.97 16.34 -2.79
C LEU A 426 -5.48 17.79 -2.76
N ALA A 427 -4.94 18.64 -1.89
CA ALA A 427 -5.26 20.07 -1.89
C ALA A 427 -4.86 20.71 -3.24
N GLN A 428 -3.66 20.41 -3.72
CA GLN A 428 -3.17 20.93 -5.00
C GLN A 428 -3.95 20.39 -6.20
N ALA A 429 -4.07 19.07 -6.32
CA ALA A 429 -4.81 18.42 -7.39
C ALA A 429 -6.27 18.89 -7.44
N GLY A 430 -6.89 19.11 -6.26
CA GLY A 430 -8.26 19.60 -6.17
C GLY A 430 -8.40 21.02 -6.71
N THR A 431 -7.52 21.94 -6.28
CA THR A 431 -7.57 23.31 -6.80
C THR A 431 -7.23 23.41 -8.28
N ASN A 432 -6.34 22.57 -8.80
CA ASN A 432 -6.02 22.52 -10.23
C ASN A 432 -7.22 22.03 -11.06
N ALA A 433 -7.88 20.95 -10.63
CA ALA A 433 -9.07 20.44 -11.29
C ALA A 433 -10.21 21.47 -11.26
N GLY A 434 -10.39 22.21 -10.16
CA GLY A 434 -11.42 23.25 -10.03
C GLY A 434 -11.27 24.41 -11.02
N SER A 435 -10.04 24.83 -11.34
CA SER A 435 -9.81 25.90 -12.31
C SER A 435 -10.07 25.46 -13.75
N GLU A 436 -9.74 24.21 -14.08
CA GLU A 436 -9.95 23.63 -15.42
C GLU A 436 -11.43 23.33 -15.71
N ILE A 437 -12.24 23.08 -14.69
CA ILE A 437 -13.69 22.87 -14.82
C ILE A 437 -14.37 24.11 -15.45
N ALA A 438 -13.98 25.32 -15.03
CA ALA A 438 -14.57 26.55 -15.56
C ALA A 438 -14.32 26.73 -17.07
N SER A 439 -13.12 26.37 -17.54
CA SER A 439 -12.79 26.41 -18.97
C SER A 439 -13.45 25.28 -19.76
N ALA A 440 -13.67 24.13 -19.14
CA ALA A 440 -14.30 22.99 -19.81
C ALA A 440 -15.79 23.22 -20.16
N PHE A 441 -16.56 23.90 -19.31
CA PHE A 441 -17.99 24.13 -19.51
C PHE A 441 -18.34 25.13 -20.63
N THR A 442 -17.36 25.87 -21.16
CA THR A 442 -17.59 26.82 -22.26
C THR A 442 -17.60 26.15 -23.65
N SER A 443 -17.08 24.93 -23.76
CA SER A 443 -16.82 24.23 -25.04
C SER A 443 -18.04 23.59 -25.72
N GLY A 444 -19.23 23.59 -25.12
CA GLY A 444 -20.46 22.97 -25.67
C GLY A 444 -20.44 21.43 -25.80
N SER A 445 -19.25 20.82 -25.86
CA SER A 445 -18.99 19.37 -26.00
C SER A 445 -18.70 18.68 -24.66
N TRP A 446 -18.72 19.41 -23.55
CA TRP A 446 -18.40 18.89 -22.21
C TRP A 446 -19.21 17.65 -21.83
N TRP A 447 -20.49 17.58 -22.21
CA TRP A 447 -21.35 16.43 -21.89
C TRP A 447 -20.97 15.17 -22.69
N LYS A 448 -20.42 15.31 -23.91
CA LYS A 448 -19.90 14.18 -24.70
C LYS A 448 -18.63 13.63 -24.05
N ILE A 449 -17.72 14.53 -23.68
CA ILE A 449 -16.48 14.22 -22.96
C ILE A 449 -16.80 13.53 -21.63
N LEU A 450 -17.81 14.04 -20.93
CA LEU A 450 -18.32 13.48 -19.69
C LEU A 450 -18.78 12.04 -19.83
N LEU A 451 -19.69 11.78 -20.79
CA LEU A 451 -20.22 10.44 -21.03
C LEU A 451 -19.11 9.47 -21.43
N LEU A 452 -18.18 9.91 -22.28
CA LEU A 452 -17.03 9.12 -22.69
C LEU A 452 -16.14 8.77 -21.47
N GLY A 453 -15.85 9.73 -20.60
CA GLY A 453 -15.09 9.52 -19.37
C GLY A 453 -15.78 8.56 -18.39
N ILE A 454 -17.10 8.65 -18.24
CA ILE A 454 -17.91 7.72 -17.43
C ILE A 454 -17.79 6.30 -17.98
N ILE A 455 -17.91 6.13 -19.30
CA ILE A 455 -17.82 4.82 -19.96
C ILE A 455 -16.42 4.21 -19.74
N VAL A 456 -15.36 4.97 -20.02
CA VAL A 456 -13.97 4.51 -19.83
C VAL A 456 -13.72 4.11 -18.37
N THR A 457 -14.10 4.96 -17.42
CA THR A 457 -13.92 4.67 -15.98
C THR A 457 -14.71 3.43 -15.57
N THR A 458 -15.94 3.28 -16.05
CA THR A 458 -16.79 2.12 -15.73
C THR A 458 -16.21 0.83 -16.30
N ILE A 459 -15.71 0.84 -17.55
CA ILE A 459 -15.05 -0.32 -18.16
C ILE A 459 -13.83 -0.72 -17.34
N VAL A 460 -12.98 0.25 -16.98
CA VAL A 460 -11.79 -0.02 -16.18
C VAL A 460 -12.15 -0.57 -14.80
N ALA A 461 -13.05 0.09 -14.09
CA ALA A 461 -13.40 -0.27 -12.72
C ALA A 461 -14.11 -1.62 -12.63
N THR A 462 -15.13 -1.84 -13.46
CA THR A 462 -15.92 -3.08 -13.44
C THR A 462 -15.16 -4.23 -14.10
N GLY A 463 -14.52 -3.99 -15.25
CA GLY A 463 -13.77 -5.00 -15.97
C GLY A 463 -12.59 -5.51 -15.16
N TYR A 464 -11.83 -4.60 -14.54
CA TYR A 464 -10.67 -5.01 -13.75
C TYR A 464 -11.08 -5.73 -12.45
N ALA A 465 -12.06 -5.20 -11.71
CA ALA A 465 -12.60 -5.86 -10.53
C ALA A 465 -13.19 -7.24 -10.85
N PHE A 466 -13.92 -7.36 -11.96
CA PHE A 466 -14.50 -8.62 -12.42
C PHE A 466 -13.40 -9.65 -12.70
N VAL A 467 -12.34 -9.28 -13.41
CA VAL A 467 -11.26 -10.21 -13.73
C VAL A 467 -10.52 -10.67 -12.47
N LEU A 468 -10.16 -9.73 -11.59
CA LEU A 468 -9.49 -10.05 -10.33
C LEU A 468 -10.33 -10.99 -9.46
N ARG A 469 -11.62 -10.72 -9.33
CA ARG A 469 -12.51 -11.48 -8.43
C ARG A 469 -12.94 -12.82 -9.02
N ARG A 470 -13.29 -12.86 -10.31
CA ARG A 470 -13.93 -14.04 -10.91
C ARG A 470 -12.95 -15.02 -11.56
N PHE A 471 -11.86 -14.53 -12.13
CA PHE A 471 -10.86 -15.36 -12.80
C PHE A 471 -9.62 -15.60 -11.94
N LEU A 472 -9.15 -14.56 -11.23
CA LEU A 472 -7.95 -14.65 -10.40
C LEU A 472 -8.22 -14.91 -8.91
N HIS A 473 -9.49 -14.96 -8.50
CA HIS A 473 -9.92 -15.26 -7.13
C HIS A 473 -9.22 -14.38 -6.06
N VAL A 474 -8.98 -13.11 -6.40
CA VAL A 474 -8.38 -12.14 -5.48
C VAL A 474 -9.47 -11.60 -4.54
N GLY A 475 -9.18 -11.55 -3.23
CA GLY A 475 -10.08 -11.00 -2.22
C GLY A 475 -10.51 -9.56 -2.52
N ALA A 476 -11.70 -9.16 -2.05
CA ALA A 476 -12.26 -7.82 -2.24
C ALA A 476 -11.37 -6.73 -1.64
N THR A 477 -10.77 -6.94 -0.47
CA THR A 477 -9.89 -5.95 0.18
C THR A 477 -8.66 -5.68 -0.69
N LYS A 478 -8.00 -6.73 -1.18
CA LYS A 478 -6.85 -6.63 -2.08
C LYS A 478 -7.24 -6.06 -3.46
N THR A 479 -8.41 -6.44 -3.98
CA THR A 479 -8.98 -5.90 -5.23
C THR A 479 -9.23 -4.40 -5.14
N ALA A 480 -9.75 -3.90 -4.02
CA ALA A 480 -9.97 -2.47 -3.82
C ALA A 480 -8.64 -1.68 -3.83
N GLY A 481 -7.59 -2.23 -3.23
CA GLY A 481 -6.23 -1.69 -3.34
C GLY A 481 -5.70 -1.72 -4.77
N ALA A 482 -5.89 -2.83 -5.50
CA ALA A 482 -5.48 -2.97 -6.89
C ALA A 482 -6.23 -2.00 -7.82
N LEU A 483 -7.52 -1.73 -7.58
CA LEU A 483 -8.28 -0.71 -8.30
C LEU A 483 -7.69 0.68 -8.08
N ALA A 484 -7.33 1.03 -6.84
CA ALA A 484 -6.68 2.31 -6.53
C ALA A 484 -5.31 2.43 -7.22
N GLY A 485 -4.53 1.33 -7.25
CA GLY A 485 -3.23 1.26 -7.91
C GLY A 485 -3.35 1.35 -9.43
N ALA A 486 -4.27 0.59 -10.02
CA ALA A 486 -4.59 0.64 -11.44
C ALA A 486 -5.07 2.03 -11.84
N GLN A 487 -5.86 2.71 -11.02
CA GLN A 487 -6.26 4.10 -11.27
C GLN A 487 -5.12 5.10 -11.06
N THR A 488 -4.00 4.74 -10.44
CA THR A 488 -2.92 5.68 -10.07
C THR A 488 -3.43 6.88 -9.26
N GLN A 489 -4.43 6.66 -8.39
CA GLN A 489 -5.13 7.72 -7.67
C GLN A 489 -5.01 7.57 -6.13
N PRO A 490 -4.15 8.38 -5.49
CA PRO A 490 -3.98 8.40 -4.03
C PRO A 490 -5.27 8.63 -3.23
N ALA A 491 -6.22 9.43 -3.74
CA ALA A 491 -7.49 9.68 -3.05
C ALA A 491 -8.31 8.39 -2.84
N VAL A 492 -8.33 7.51 -3.85
CA VAL A 492 -9.04 6.22 -3.79
C VAL A 492 -8.32 5.30 -2.81
N LEU A 493 -6.99 5.25 -2.84
CA LEU A 493 -6.22 4.45 -1.89
C LEU A 493 -6.50 4.87 -0.44
N ALA A 494 -6.48 6.17 -0.17
CA ALA A 494 -6.76 6.72 1.15
C ALA A 494 -8.18 6.41 1.62
N PHE A 495 -9.16 6.49 0.72
CA PHE A 495 -10.53 6.11 1.02
C PHE A 495 -10.64 4.63 1.39
N VAL A 496 -10.00 3.74 0.62
CA VAL A 496 -9.98 2.30 0.91
C VAL A 496 -9.30 2.01 2.25
N ASN A 497 -8.13 2.60 2.53
CA ASN A 497 -7.42 2.43 3.81
C ASN A 497 -8.25 2.88 5.01
N ASN A 498 -8.92 4.05 4.90
CA ASN A 498 -9.82 4.52 5.96
C ASN A 498 -10.97 3.55 6.23
N ARG A 499 -11.43 2.84 5.20
CA ARG A 499 -12.55 1.90 5.31
C ARG A 499 -12.15 0.51 5.80
N THR A 500 -10.91 0.10 5.52
CA THR A 500 -10.37 -1.23 5.90
C THR A 500 -9.49 -1.17 7.15
N SER A 501 -9.41 -0.03 7.83
CA SER A 501 -8.50 0.20 8.96
C SER A 501 -7.02 -0.06 8.60
N THR A 502 -6.62 0.36 7.39
CA THR A 502 -5.26 0.21 6.85
C THR A 502 -4.81 -1.25 6.76
N ASP A 503 -5.72 -2.13 6.30
CA ASP A 503 -5.38 -3.53 6.02
C ASP A 503 -4.23 -3.62 4.99
N GLN A 504 -3.18 -4.38 5.33
CA GLN A 504 -1.97 -4.53 4.51
C GLN A 504 -2.27 -5.08 3.11
N ARG A 505 -3.35 -5.85 2.93
CA ARG A 505 -3.80 -6.36 1.62
C ARG A 505 -4.10 -5.24 0.64
N VAL A 506 -4.54 -4.08 1.12
CA VAL A 506 -4.80 -2.89 0.28
C VAL A 506 -3.50 -2.34 -0.30
N ALA A 507 -2.50 -2.11 0.55
CA ALA A 507 -1.19 -1.62 0.14
C ALA A 507 -0.51 -2.60 -0.84
N LEU A 508 -0.64 -3.91 -0.59
CA LEU A 508 -0.21 -4.96 -1.50
C LEU A 508 -0.90 -4.87 -2.86
N GLY A 509 -2.24 -4.79 -2.87
CA GLY A 509 -3.05 -4.53 -4.07
C GLY A 509 -2.52 -3.38 -4.90
N TYR A 510 -2.34 -2.23 -4.26
CA TYR A 510 -1.88 -0.99 -4.88
C TYR A 510 -0.48 -1.13 -5.48
N ALA A 511 0.48 -1.57 -4.66
CA ALA A 511 1.89 -1.62 -5.05
C ALA A 511 2.13 -2.59 -6.21
N MET A 512 1.41 -3.72 -6.26
CA MET A 512 1.57 -4.73 -7.32
C MET A 512 1.37 -4.17 -8.73
N VAL A 513 0.43 -3.23 -8.91
CA VAL A 513 -0.04 -2.84 -10.24
C VAL A 513 0.29 -1.39 -10.58
N TYR A 514 0.47 -0.51 -9.58
CA TYR A 514 0.66 0.92 -9.80
C TYR A 514 1.80 1.29 -10.76
N PRO A 515 3.04 0.75 -10.63
CA PRO A 515 4.13 1.12 -11.53
C PRO A 515 3.83 0.72 -12.98
N ALA A 516 3.31 -0.50 -13.18
CA ALA A 516 2.94 -1.00 -14.49
C ALA A 516 1.75 -0.21 -15.07
N ALA A 517 0.79 0.19 -14.23
CA ALA A 517 -0.37 0.97 -14.64
C ALA A 517 0.04 2.32 -15.22
N MET A 518 0.99 2.99 -14.57
CA MET A 518 1.48 4.29 -15.02
C MET A 518 2.10 4.20 -16.42
N ILE A 519 3.01 3.24 -16.62
CA ILE A 519 3.68 3.03 -17.91
C ILE A 519 2.67 2.60 -18.98
N ALA A 520 1.83 1.59 -18.68
CA ALA A 520 0.87 1.05 -19.64
C ALA A 520 -0.08 2.11 -20.17
N LYS A 521 -0.62 2.97 -19.29
CA LYS A 521 -1.51 4.06 -19.70
C LYS A 521 -0.82 5.10 -20.59
N ILE A 522 0.45 5.44 -20.33
CA ILE A 522 1.22 6.36 -21.19
C ILE A 522 1.33 5.77 -22.60
N LEU A 523 1.78 4.51 -22.69
CA LEU A 523 1.96 3.82 -23.96
C LEU A 523 0.63 3.64 -24.72
N ILE A 524 -0.44 3.29 -24.01
CA ILE A 524 -1.79 3.12 -24.60
C ILE A 524 -2.34 4.46 -25.08
N THR A 525 -2.12 5.55 -24.33
CA THR A 525 -2.57 6.89 -24.74
C THR A 525 -1.81 7.36 -25.98
N HIS A 526 -0.49 7.16 -26.02
CA HIS A 526 0.32 7.45 -27.20
C HIS A 526 -0.11 6.60 -28.41
N ALA A 527 -0.37 5.31 -28.21
CA ALA A 527 -0.87 4.43 -29.28
C ALA A 527 -2.25 4.90 -29.80
N LEU A 528 -3.14 5.34 -28.90
CA LEU A 528 -4.44 5.89 -29.27
C LEU A 528 -4.30 7.13 -30.17
N THR A 529 -3.31 7.98 -29.92
CA THR A 529 -3.05 9.18 -30.73
C THR A 529 -2.36 8.91 -32.08
N VAL A 530 -1.76 7.73 -32.26
CA VAL A 530 -1.10 7.34 -33.53
C VAL A 530 -2.04 6.57 -34.46
N LEU A 531 -3.09 5.94 -33.91
CA LEU A 531 -4.05 5.12 -34.66
C LEU A 531 -5.28 5.90 -35.18
N GLY A 532 -5.57 7.07 -34.61
CA GLY A 532 -6.56 8.01 -35.14
C GLY A 532 -5.91 8.99 -36.09
#